data_AF-A0A7C4ME76-F1
#
_entry.id   AF-A0A7C4ME76-F1
#
_cell.length_a   1.000
_cell.length_b   1.000
_cell.length_c   1.000
_cell.angle_alpha   90.00
_cell.angle_beta   90.00
_cell.angle_gamma   90.00
#
_symmetry.space_group_name_H-M   'P 1'
#
loop_
_entity.id
_entity.type
_entity.pdbx_description
1 polymer ?
#
loop_
_entity_poly.entity_id
_entity_poly.type
_entity_poly.pdbx_seq_one_letter_code
_entity_poly.pdbx_strand_id
1 'polypeptide(L)'
;MAVTSLEELKQLVEEGWVPYFHRGVRRWYARKGQKTEVISVHLEPYAEDLAACISRERNKATPEVAAKVVELRRKGLPIGSISDRPTPHRSVENMLER
;
A
#
# COMPACT_ATOMS: atom_id res chain seq x y z
N MET A 1 -9.05 7.77 15.24
CA MET A 1 -10.33 7.10 14.95
C MET A 1 -10.08 5.59 14.91
N ALA A 2 -11.14 4.79 15.02
CA ALA A 2 -11.04 3.35 14.85
C ALA A 2 -11.87 2.96 13.64
N VAL A 3 -11.30 2.13 12.76
CA VAL A 3 -11.97 1.57 11.59
C VAL A 3 -12.80 0.39 12.06
N THR A 4 -14.12 0.47 11.91
CA THR A 4 -15.05 -0.49 12.51
C THR A 4 -15.81 -1.32 11.49
N SER A 5 -15.84 -0.87 10.23
CA SER A 5 -16.46 -1.60 9.13
C SER A 5 -15.45 -1.98 8.04
N LEU A 6 -15.78 -3.04 7.29
CA LEU A 6 -14.99 -3.45 6.13
C LEU A 6 -15.02 -2.38 5.02
N GLU A 7 -16.14 -1.67 4.90
CA GLU A 7 -16.34 -0.62 3.90
C GLU A 7 -15.40 0.58 4.16
N GLU A 8 -15.32 1.04 5.41
CA GLU A 8 -14.36 2.07 5.83
C GLU A 8 -12.91 1.62 5.55
N LEU A 9 -12.58 0.36 5.86
CA LEU A 9 -11.25 -0.17 5.62
C LEU A 9 -10.89 -0.16 4.13
N LYS A 10 -11.82 -0.55 3.26
CA LYS A 10 -11.65 -0.51 1.80
C LYS A 10 -11.48 0.92 1.29
N GLN A 11 -12.34 1.84 1.74
CA GLN A 11 -12.28 3.24 1.35
C GLN A 11 -10.95 3.87 1.74
N LEU A 12 -10.44 3.58 2.94
CA LEU A 12 -9.13 4.04 3.37
C LEU A 12 -8.02 3.51 2.43
N VAL A 13 -8.06 2.24 2.05
CA VAL A 13 -7.08 1.70 1.10
C VAL A 13 -7.17 2.39 -0.27
N GLU A 14 -8.38 2.64 -0.77
CA GLU A 14 -8.60 3.38 -2.02
C GLU A 14 -8.06 4.80 -1.97
N GLU A 15 -8.18 5.46 -0.82
CA GLU A 15 -7.59 6.76 -0.55
C GLU A 15 -6.05 6.72 -0.39
N GLY A 16 -5.42 5.55 -0.48
CA GLY A 16 -3.97 5.37 -0.37
C GLY A 16 -3.47 5.19 1.06
N TRP A 17 -4.33 4.84 2.00
CA TRP A 17 -3.88 4.34 3.30
C TRP A 17 -3.34 2.92 3.17
N VAL A 18 -2.29 2.60 3.92
CA VAL A 18 -1.66 1.28 3.88
C VAL A 18 -1.88 0.58 5.23
N PRO A 19 -2.58 -0.57 5.24
CA PRO A 19 -2.66 -1.42 6.42
C PRO A 19 -1.28 -1.97 6.78
N TYR A 20 -0.93 -1.95 8.06
CA TYR A 20 0.29 -2.53 8.58
C TYR A 20 0.10 -3.08 9.98
N PHE A 21 0.85 -4.14 10.29
CA PHE A 21 0.86 -4.75 11.61
C PHE A 21 1.94 -4.14 12.49
N HIS A 22 1.56 -3.52 13.60
CA HIS A 22 2.50 -2.99 14.56
C HIS A 22 2.90 -4.06 15.58
N ARG A 23 4.09 -4.65 15.39
CA ARG A 23 4.58 -5.79 16.19
C ARG A 23 4.62 -5.54 17.71
N GLY A 24 5.03 -4.34 18.14
CA GLY A 24 5.19 -4.03 19.56
C GLY A 24 3.88 -4.01 20.36
N VAL A 25 2.75 -3.70 19.71
CA VAL A 25 1.43 -3.64 20.35
C VAL A 25 0.49 -4.72 19.80
N ARG A 26 1.01 -5.60 18.94
CA ARG A 26 0.32 -6.72 18.29
C ARG A 26 -1.05 -6.35 17.73
N ARG A 27 -1.13 -5.22 17.03
CA ARG A 27 -2.39 -4.69 16.50
C ARG A 27 -2.22 -4.15 15.09
N TRP A 28 -3.29 -4.22 14.30
CA TRP A 28 -3.35 -3.67 12.96
C TRP A 28 -3.76 -2.20 12.94
N TYR A 29 -3.14 -1.46 12.03
CA TYR A 29 -3.38 -0.04 11.82
C TYR A 29 -3.39 0.28 10.33
N ALA A 30 -4.13 1.31 9.92
CA ALA A 30 -3.99 1.92 8.61
C ALA A 30 -3.15 3.21 8.73
N ARG A 31 -2.19 3.43 7.83
CA ARG A 31 -1.33 4.62 7.84
C ARG A 31 -1.37 5.39 6.52
N LYS A 32 -1.44 6.72 6.62
CA LYS A 32 -1.24 7.66 5.50
C LYS A 32 -0.41 8.84 5.95
N GLY A 33 0.85 8.88 5.53
CA GLY A 33 1.82 9.88 6.00
C GLY A 33 2.10 9.77 7.50
N GLN A 34 1.73 10.81 8.26
CA GLN A 34 1.82 10.87 9.72
C GLN A 34 0.54 10.40 10.43
N LYS A 35 -0.58 10.29 9.72
CA LYS A 35 -1.85 9.86 10.29
C LYS A 35 -1.90 8.34 10.39
N THR A 36 -2.46 7.86 11.49
CA THR A 36 -2.61 6.43 11.79
C THR A 36 -3.98 6.18 12.40
N GLU A 37 -4.71 5.21 11.87
CA GLU A 37 -6.02 4.79 12.37
C GLU A 37 -5.95 3.35 12.85
N VAL A 38 -6.60 3.03 13.96
CA VAL A 38 -6.62 1.67 14.53
C VAL A 38 -7.62 0.83 13.75
N ILE A 39 -7.24 -0.40 13.37
CA ILE A 39 -8.17 -1.35 12.75
C ILE A 39 -8.79 -2.21 13.85
N SER A 40 -10.11 -2.39 13.81
CA SER A 40 -10.81 -3.24 14.77
C SER A 40 -10.43 -4.71 14.62
N VAL A 41 -10.44 -5.46 15.73
CA VAL A 41 -9.91 -6.83 15.80
C VAL A 41 -10.61 -7.78 14.81
N HIS A 42 -11.92 -7.62 14.61
CA HIS A 42 -12.69 -8.43 13.66
C HIS A 42 -12.34 -8.18 12.19
N LEU A 43 -11.64 -7.08 11.89
CA LEU A 43 -11.19 -6.72 10.55
C LEU A 43 -9.71 -7.07 10.31
N GLU A 44 -8.99 -7.55 11.33
CA GLU A 44 -7.56 -7.91 11.21
C GLU A 44 -7.26 -8.92 10.10
N PRO A 45 -8.05 -10.00 9.90
CA PRO A 45 -7.82 -10.92 8.79
C PRO A 45 -7.88 -10.23 7.42
N TYR A 46 -8.85 -9.33 7.24
CA TYR A 46 -8.99 -8.58 5.98
C TYR A 46 -7.86 -7.57 5.79
N ALA A 47 -7.40 -6.93 6.86
CA ALA A 47 -6.26 -6.02 6.82
C ALA A 47 -4.96 -6.74 6.43
N GLU A 48 -4.80 -7.98 6.90
CA GLU A 48 -3.67 -8.85 6.52
C GLU A 48 -3.68 -9.18 5.03
N ASP A 49 -4.83 -9.62 4.50
CA ASP A 49 -4.98 -9.93 3.08
C ASP A 49 -4.72 -8.70 2.18
N LEU A 50 -5.24 -7.53 2.58
CA LEU A 50 -5.02 -6.27 1.86
C LEU A 50 -3.54 -5.87 1.88
N ALA A 51 -2.88 -5.94 3.04
CA ALA A 51 -1.46 -5.63 3.15
C ALA A 51 -0.60 -6.58 2.31
N ALA A 52 -0.94 -7.87 2.30
CA ALA A 52 -0.27 -8.87 1.47
C ALA A 52 -0.48 -8.58 -0.02
N CYS A 53 -1.69 -8.20 -0.44
CA CYS A 53 -1.96 -7.85 -1.84
C CYS A 53 -1.18 -6.62 -2.27
N ILE A 54 -1.24 -5.53 -1.51
CA ILE A 54 -0.50 -4.28 -1.79
C ILE A 54 1.00 -4.56 -1.89
N SER A 55 1.53 -5.41 -1.00
CA SER A 55 2.94 -5.80 -1.02
C SER A 55 3.28 -6.61 -2.28
N ARG A 56 2.42 -7.54 -2.69
CA ARG A 56 2.58 -8.31 -3.94
C ARG A 56 2.54 -7.41 -5.16
N GLU A 57 1.61 -6.46 -5.23
CA GLU A 57 1.50 -5.53 -6.36
C GLU A 57 2.69 -4.56 -6.41
N ARG A 58 3.14 -4.06 -5.26
CA ARG A 58 4.37 -3.26 -5.18
C ARG A 58 5.60 -4.06 -5.63
N ASN A 59 5.68 -5.33 -5.27
CA ASN A 59 6.77 -6.21 -5.69
C ASN A 59 6.65 -6.64 -7.17
N LYS A 60 5.44 -6.61 -7.74
CA LYS A 60 5.20 -6.78 -9.18
C LYS A 60 5.53 -5.53 -9.99
N ALA A 61 5.94 -4.42 -9.37
CA ALA A 61 6.57 -3.28 -10.05
C ALA A 61 7.92 -3.72 -10.65
N THR A 62 7.78 -4.41 -11.77
CA THR A 62 8.66 -4.71 -12.90
C THR A 62 10.18 -4.68 -12.67
N PRO A 63 10.91 -5.77 -13.01
CA PRO A 63 12.37 -5.74 -13.12
C PRO A 63 12.90 -4.66 -14.08
N GLU A 64 12.05 -4.14 -14.98
CA GLU A 64 12.36 -2.99 -15.84
C GLU A 64 12.62 -1.68 -15.08
N VAL A 65 11.96 -1.44 -13.94
CA VAL A 65 12.21 -0.22 -13.14
C VAL A 65 13.56 -0.33 -12.44
N ALA A 66 13.91 -1.52 -11.93
CA ALA A 66 15.22 -1.79 -11.37
C ALA A 66 16.33 -1.65 -12.42
N ALA A 67 16.13 -2.18 -13.64
CA ALA A 67 17.06 -2.01 -14.76
C ALA A 67 17.25 -0.54 -15.14
N LYS A 68 16.16 0.24 -15.20
CA LYS A 68 16.20 1.68 -15.49
C LYS A 68 16.91 2.48 -14.39
N VAL A 69 16.75 2.12 -13.12
CA VAL A 69 17.49 2.72 -12.00
C VAL A 69 18.98 2.37 -12.07
N VAL A 70 19.35 1.14 -12.44
CA VAL A 70 20.75 0.75 -12.66
C VAL A 70 21.36 1.51 -13.85
N GLU A 71 20.60 1.71 -14.92
CA GLU A 71 21.04 2.47 -16.09
C GLU A 71 21.22 3.97 -15.77
N LEU A 72 20.30 4.55 -14.98
CA LEU A 72 20.41 5.93 -14.49
C LEU A 72 21.59 6.11 -13.52
N ARG A 73 21.88 5.10 -12.67
CA ARG A 73 23.09 5.08 -11.83
C ARG A 73 24.37 5.03 -12.66
N ARG A 74 24.41 4.21 -13.72
CA ARG A 74 25.55 4.17 -14.66
C ARG A 74 25.77 5.50 -15.38
N LYS A 75 24.71 6.28 -15.60
CA LYS A 75 24.75 7.60 -16.25
C LYS A 75 25.01 8.76 -15.28
N GLY A 76 25.21 8.50 -13.98
CA GLY A 76 25.56 9.54 -12.99
C GLY A 76 24.43 10.52 -12.67
N LEU A 77 23.18 10.21 -13.02
CA LEU A 77 22.04 11.11 -12.82
C LEU A 77 21.38 10.87 -11.45
N PRO A 78 21.09 11.93 -10.67
CA PRO A 78 20.45 11.78 -9.36
C PRO A 78 19.02 11.24 -9.51
N ILE A 79 18.66 10.29 -8.64
CA ILE A 79 17.36 9.58 -8.60
C ILE A 79 16.19 10.52 -8.19
N GLY A 80 16.45 11.82 -8.00
CA GLY A 80 15.46 12.83 -7.59
C GLY A 80 14.41 13.18 -8.65
N SER A 81 14.57 12.75 -9.91
CA SER A 81 13.62 13.07 -10.99
C SER A 81 12.55 12.00 -11.24
N ILE A 82 12.53 10.91 -10.46
CA ILE A 82 11.47 9.89 -10.53
C ILE A 82 10.32 10.30 -9.60
N SER A 83 9.73 11.47 -9.82
CA SER A 83 8.51 11.87 -9.13
C SER A 83 7.72 12.86 -9.97
N ASP A 84 7.03 12.33 -10.99
CA ASP A 84 5.76 12.90 -11.46
C ASP A 84 4.99 11.84 -12.25
N ARG A 85 4.65 10.72 -11.58
CA ARG A 85 3.56 9.88 -12.09
C ARG A 85 2.48 9.85 -11.01
N PRO A 86 1.27 10.37 -11.30
CA PRO A 86 0.16 10.18 -10.40
C PRO A 86 -0.01 8.68 -10.19
N THR A 87 -0.05 8.28 -8.93
CA THR A 87 -0.30 6.89 -8.55
C THR A 87 -1.63 6.49 -9.18
N PRO A 88 -1.69 5.43 -10.01
CA PRO A 88 -2.96 5.01 -10.56
C PRO A 88 -3.83 4.49 -9.41
N HIS A 89 -4.82 5.28 -9.00
CA HIS A 89 -5.95 4.80 -8.21
C HIS A 89 -6.73 3.85 -9.11
N ARG A 90 -6.55 2.53 -8.93
CA ARG A 90 -7.34 1.50 -9.59
C ARG A 90 -8.39 1.03 -8.59
N SER A 91 -9.66 1.28 -8.92
CA SER A 91 -10.83 0.88 -8.12
C SER A 91 -10.80 -0.61 -7.79
N VAL A 92 -11.18 -0.96 -6.57
CA VAL A 92 -11.07 -2.31 -5.97
C VAL A 92 -12.15 -3.27 -6.53
N GLU A 93 -12.97 -2.82 -7.49
CA GLU A 93 -14.11 -3.57 -8.02
C GLU A 93 -13.75 -4.88 -8.76
N ASN A 94 -12.50 -5.07 -9.22
CA ASN A 94 -12.12 -6.27 -10.01
C ASN A 94 -11.39 -7.37 -9.22
N MET A 95 -11.33 -7.31 -7.88
CA MET A 95 -10.50 -8.24 -7.09
C MET A 95 -11.24 -9.40 -6.42
N LEU A 96 -12.57 -9.50 -6.54
CA LEU A 96 -13.37 -10.55 -5.89
C LEU A 96 -14.16 -11.46 -6.84
N GLU A 97 -13.97 -11.35 -8.16
CA GLU A 97 -14.59 -12.25 -9.15
C GLU A 97 -13.57 -13.20 -9.78
N ARG A 98 -12.96 -14.11 -9.01
CA ARG A 98 -12.37 -15.36 -9.52
C ARG A 98 -12.36 -16.47 -8.48
#